data_AF-A0A1H9M5C1-F1
#
_entry.id   AF-A0A1H9M5C1-F1
#
_cell.length_a   1.000
_cell.length_b   1.000
_cell.length_c   1.000
_cell.angle_alpha   90.00
_cell.angle_beta   90.00
_cell.angle_gamma   90.00
#
_symmetry.space_group_name_H-M   'P 1'
#
loop_
_entity.id
_entity.type
_entity.pdbx_description
1 polymer ?
#
loop_
_entity_poly.entity_id
_entity_poly.type
_entity_poly.pdbx_seq_one_letter_code
_entity_poly.pdbx_strand_id
1 'polypeptide(L)'
;MRNIDLINQVTTEAAGNWPYILQSLSIAVPDNPRKHAPCPHCGGNDRFRFDDKGKGSHICNHCGAGDGLDLIKKVNNCDTTEAAKMVADVLNIDYRTTESNPIADQRRRNELTAKRNKQAEAQRKREELEKAERKEQFNRNYSVLSSKSTTGESEYLIAKGLSGIECQLLPDGSILLPLTDSDENIVSAQTISELGSKKLVAGSAKQGSYHAVNATDDVQTIILAEGYATALSVSLMRPEALTVAAIDAGNLKPVAKLMRSKYPHAQIIIAADNDYHDDEPNTGELAAMKAAQAISGWLTIPTGDHKADWDDYRQQYGLEAATRAFNDGLYQPEGEGMTATLQVIDGGKEDKKQGDPLKPHVKSRKDGVYWITPKVDKVSGEVINNESWLASPLEVIGTGRDDKDQYLILRWQPYGENETVTAPLPLADIGEREGWRTLKAGGVNITTKGSLRAILADWLQMSGNREIWRVSHATGWQCGAYIMPDGEIIGEPERPVLFSGRSSAASGYKVKGSAESWRDSVARLAAGNN
;
A
#
# COMPACT_ATOMS: atom_id res chain seq x y z
N MET A 1 -42.44 -10.52 14.74
CA MET A 1 -41.13 -10.77 15.37
C MET A 1 -40.05 -10.41 14.35
N ARG A 2 -39.03 -9.60 14.68
CA ARG A 2 -37.97 -9.28 13.70
C ARG A 2 -37.11 -10.51 13.45
N ASN A 3 -36.51 -10.65 12.26
CA ASN A 3 -35.66 -11.80 11.92
C ASN A 3 -34.58 -12.06 12.97
N ILE A 4 -33.97 -11.01 13.55
CA ILE A 4 -32.95 -11.17 14.59
C ILE A 4 -33.51 -11.61 15.94
N ASP A 5 -34.74 -11.19 16.29
CA ASP A 5 -35.41 -11.61 17.52
C ASP A 5 -35.85 -13.08 17.39
N LEU A 6 -36.32 -13.47 16.20
CA LEU A 6 -36.62 -14.87 15.86
C LEU A 6 -35.36 -15.74 15.95
N ILE A 7 -34.25 -15.32 15.31
CA ILE A 7 -32.98 -16.06 15.36
C ILE A 7 -32.51 -16.22 16.81
N ASN A 8 -32.57 -15.17 17.63
CA ASN A 8 -32.15 -15.24 19.03
C ASN A 8 -33.06 -16.15 19.87
N GLN A 9 -34.38 -16.05 19.69
CA GLN A 9 -35.34 -16.87 20.41
C GLN A 9 -35.18 -18.35 20.02
N VAL A 10 -35.12 -18.64 18.72
CA VAL A 10 -34.85 -19.98 18.19
C VAL A 10 -33.53 -20.53 18.71
N THR A 11 -32.45 -19.76 18.71
CA THR A 11 -31.14 -20.21 19.22
C THR A 11 -31.19 -20.52 20.71
N THR A 12 -32.00 -19.77 21.47
CA THR A 12 -32.16 -19.98 22.91
C THR A 12 -33.03 -21.19 23.21
N GLU A 13 -34.15 -21.35 22.51
CA GLU A 13 -35.10 -22.46 22.73
C GLU A 13 -34.60 -23.78 22.14
N ALA A 14 -33.78 -23.74 21.08
CA ALA A 14 -33.14 -24.90 20.50
C ALA A 14 -31.97 -25.43 21.35
N ALA A 15 -31.50 -24.66 22.32
CA ALA A 15 -30.30 -25.01 23.09
C ALA A 15 -30.48 -26.35 23.84
N GLY A 16 -29.62 -27.31 23.53
CA GLY A 16 -29.68 -28.67 24.09
C GLY A 16 -30.73 -29.60 23.46
N ASN A 17 -31.46 -29.15 22.44
CA ASN A 17 -32.45 -29.96 21.71
C ASN A 17 -32.11 -30.12 20.21
N TRP A 18 -30.88 -29.82 19.81
CA TRP A 18 -30.46 -29.83 18.40
C TRP A 18 -30.56 -31.19 17.70
N PRO A 19 -30.23 -32.34 18.31
CA PRO A 19 -30.42 -33.64 17.66
C PRO A 19 -31.85 -33.89 17.19
N TYR A 20 -32.83 -33.55 18.04
CA TYR A 20 -34.26 -33.71 17.74
C TYR A 20 -34.72 -32.76 16.63
N ILE A 21 -34.28 -31.49 16.70
CA ILE A 21 -34.62 -30.47 15.70
C ILE A 21 -34.08 -30.88 14.33
N LEU A 22 -32.81 -31.29 14.26
CA LEU A 22 -32.16 -31.71 13.03
C LEU A 22 -32.82 -32.97 12.45
N GLN A 23 -33.14 -33.96 13.29
CA GLN A 23 -33.87 -35.16 12.87
C GLN A 23 -35.25 -34.83 12.28
N SER A 24 -35.98 -33.89 12.90
CA SER A 24 -37.30 -33.43 12.42
C SER A 24 -37.21 -32.74 11.05
N LEU A 25 -36.07 -32.13 10.73
CA LEU A 25 -35.76 -31.54 9.43
C LEU A 25 -35.14 -32.54 8.44
N SER A 26 -35.18 -33.84 8.74
CA SER A 26 -34.57 -34.92 7.95
C SER A 26 -33.04 -34.80 7.80
N ILE A 27 -32.38 -34.18 8.77
CA ILE A 27 -30.91 -34.06 8.85
C ILE A 27 -30.39 -35.07 9.87
N ALA A 28 -29.82 -36.17 9.37
CA ALA A 28 -29.25 -37.21 10.23
C ALA A 28 -27.91 -36.76 10.84
N VAL A 29 -27.80 -36.79 12.16
CA VAL A 29 -26.55 -36.53 12.89
C VAL A 29 -26.21 -37.71 13.81
N PRO A 30 -24.91 -37.99 14.08
CA PRO A 30 -24.53 -39.06 14.99
C PRO A 30 -24.95 -38.81 16.44
N ASP A 31 -25.44 -39.86 17.11
CA ASP A 31 -25.86 -39.80 18.53
C ASP A 31 -24.69 -39.73 19.53
N ASN A 32 -23.45 -39.83 19.04
CA ASN A 32 -22.25 -39.81 19.87
C ASN A 32 -21.22 -38.83 19.28
N PRO A 33 -20.74 -37.85 20.06
CA PRO A 33 -19.73 -36.89 19.62
C PRO A 33 -18.40 -37.50 19.17
N ARG A 34 -18.09 -38.74 19.54
CA ARG A 34 -16.89 -39.46 19.09
C ARG A 34 -17.11 -40.26 17.81
N LYS A 35 -18.35 -40.36 17.34
CA LYS A 35 -18.70 -41.15 16.14
C LYS A 35 -18.62 -40.26 14.90
N HIS A 36 -17.82 -40.73 13.95
CA HIS A 36 -17.67 -40.13 12.64
C HIS A 36 -18.76 -40.68 11.69
N ALA A 37 -19.26 -39.83 10.79
CA ALA A 37 -20.31 -40.19 9.84
C ALA A 37 -20.18 -39.44 8.50
N PRO A 38 -20.99 -39.81 7.49
CA PRO A 38 -21.19 -39.00 6.29
C PRO A 38 -21.65 -37.59 6.63
N CYS A 39 -21.17 -36.58 5.91
CA CYS A 39 -21.66 -35.21 6.09
C CYS A 39 -23.06 -35.07 5.49
N PRO A 40 -24.05 -34.53 6.22
CA PRO A 40 -25.40 -34.32 5.69
C PRO A 40 -25.45 -33.35 4.49
N HIS A 41 -24.47 -32.45 4.37
CA HIS A 41 -24.39 -31.47 3.28
C HIS A 41 -23.54 -31.96 2.09
N CYS A 42 -22.33 -32.49 2.36
CA CYS A 42 -21.36 -32.83 1.30
C CYS A 42 -21.06 -34.34 1.15
N GLY A 43 -21.76 -35.20 1.88
CA GLY A 43 -21.60 -36.66 1.83
C GLY A 43 -20.27 -37.16 2.40
N GLY A 44 -19.73 -38.23 1.82
CA GLY A 44 -18.54 -38.96 2.30
C GLY A 44 -18.88 -40.11 3.25
N ASN A 45 -17.86 -40.71 3.88
CA ASN A 45 -18.04 -41.87 4.76
C ASN A 45 -17.92 -41.53 6.27
N ASP A 46 -16.95 -40.71 6.67
CA ASP A 46 -16.56 -40.51 8.08
C ASP A 46 -16.05 -39.08 8.39
N ARG A 47 -16.35 -38.11 7.54
CA ARG A 47 -15.78 -36.74 7.61
C ARG A 47 -16.54 -35.75 8.48
N PHE A 48 -17.67 -36.17 9.04
CA PHE A 48 -18.56 -35.32 9.84
C PHE A 48 -18.64 -35.81 11.28
N ARG A 49 -18.61 -34.86 12.20
CA ARG A 49 -18.76 -35.08 13.63
C ARG A 49 -19.72 -34.04 14.20
N PHE A 50 -20.66 -34.50 15.01
CA PHE A 50 -21.63 -33.65 15.69
C PHE A 50 -21.30 -33.56 17.18
N ASP A 51 -20.96 -32.36 17.65
CA ASP A 51 -20.51 -32.06 19.01
C ASP A 51 -21.40 -30.95 19.57
N ASP A 52 -22.69 -31.26 19.77
CA ASP A 52 -23.77 -30.32 20.04
C ASP A 52 -23.35 -29.16 20.95
N LYS A 53 -22.75 -29.47 22.12
CA LYS A 53 -22.35 -28.48 23.14
C LYS A 53 -23.46 -27.47 23.48
N GLY A 54 -24.72 -27.89 23.31
CA GLY A 54 -25.91 -27.08 23.53
C GLY A 54 -26.22 -26.08 22.41
N LYS A 55 -25.47 -26.07 21.30
CA LYS A 55 -25.65 -25.14 20.17
C LYS A 55 -25.74 -25.83 18.80
N GLY A 56 -25.78 -27.16 18.77
CA GLY A 56 -25.76 -27.94 17.54
C GLY A 56 -24.42 -27.87 16.83
N SER A 57 -23.33 -27.68 17.59
CA SER A 57 -22.01 -27.49 17.00
C SER A 57 -21.58 -28.73 16.23
N HIS A 58 -21.03 -28.54 15.04
CA HIS A 58 -20.60 -29.63 14.18
C HIS A 58 -19.29 -29.26 13.48
N ILE A 59 -18.56 -30.29 13.04
CA ILE A 59 -17.35 -30.12 12.26
C ILE A 59 -17.38 -31.10 11.10
N CYS A 60 -17.18 -30.57 9.89
CA CYS A 60 -16.83 -31.36 8.73
C CYS A 60 -15.42 -30.99 8.26
N ASN A 61 -14.58 -31.98 7.99
CA ASN A 61 -13.22 -31.75 7.48
C ASN A 61 -13.19 -31.08 6.09
N HIS A 62 -14.31 -31.06 5.36
CA HIS A 62 -14.41 -30.47 4.02
C HIS A 62 -15.17 -29.14 4.02
N CYS A 63 -16.37 -29.06 4.61
CA CYS A 63 -17.19 -27.84 4.61
C CYS A 63 -17.08 -27.00 5.90
N GLY A 64 -16.09 -27.29 6.74
CA GLY A 64 -15.79 -26.52 7.95
C GLY A 64 -16.70 -26.79 9.14
N ALA A 65 -16.50 -26.01 10.20
CA ALA A 65 -17.29 -26.04 11.42
C ALA A 65 -18.50 -25.08 11.33
N GLY A 66 -19.47 -25.27 12.22
CA GLY A 66 -20.63 -24.38 12.38
C GLY A 66 -21.52 -24.79 13.54
N ASP A 67 -22.59 -24.04 13.77
CA ASP A 67 -23.65 -24.36 14.73
C ASP A 67 -24.85 -25.07 14.06
N GLY A 68 -25.93 -25.30 14.82
CA GLY A 68 -27.12 -25.98 14.32
C GLY A 68 -27.84 -25.22 13.19
N LEU A 69 -27.89 -23.87 13.24
CA LEU A 69 -28.47 -23.06 12.16
C LEU A 69 -27.57 -23.10 10.92
N ASP A 70 -26.25 -23.04 11.08
CA ASP A 70 -25.30 -23.18 9.98
C ASP A 70 -25.41 -24.53 9.28
N LEU A 71 -25.72 -25.62 10.01
CA LEU A 71 -25.94 -26.92 9.40
C LEU A 71 -27.20 -26.94 8.53
N ILE A 72 -28.31 -26.39 9.03
CA ILE A 72 -29.58 -26.29 8.29
C ILE A 72 -29.41 -25.43 7.04
N LYS A 73 -28.74 -24.27 7.15
CA LYS A 73 -28.41 -23.41 6.01
C LYS A 73 -27.67 -24.16 4.91
N LYS A 74 -26.66 -24.96 5.30
CA LYS A 74 -25.87 -25.76 4.35
C LYS A 74 -26.71 -26.86 3.69
N VAL A 75 -27.47 -27.64 4.47
CA VAL A 75 -28.23 -28.79 3.94
C VAL A 75 -29.42 -28.33 3.09
N ASN A 76 -30.14 -27.30 3.52
CA ASN A 76 -31.36 -26.82 2.87
C ASN A 76 -31.13 -25.67 1.88
N ASN A 77 -29.87 -25.21 1.72
CA ASN A 77 -29.47 -24.11 0.84
C ASN A 77 -30.33 -22.84 1.02
N CYS A 78 -30.45 -22.40 2.28
CA CYS A 78 -31.29 -21.27 2.69
C CYS A 78 -30.53 -20.23 3.51
N ASP A 79 -31.11 -19.04 3.70
CA ASP A 79 -30.52 -18.01 4.54
C ASP A 79 -30.74 -18.26 6.04
N THR A 80 -30.08 -17.49 6.90
CA THR A 80 -30.18 -17.66 8.36
C THR A 80 -31.60 -17.44 8.89
N THR A 81 -32.39 -16.58 8.25
CA THR A 81 -33.78 -16.31 8.66
C THR A 81 -34.67 -17.49 8.29
N GLU A 82 -34.50 -18.04 7.09
CA GLU A 82 -35.23 -19.21 6.62
C GLU A 82 -34.91 -20.45 7.45
N ALA A 83 -33.63 -20.68 7.76
CA ALA A 83 -33.21 -21.74 8.69
C ALA A 83 -33.84 -21.55 10.08
N ALA A 84 -33.88 -20.31 10.60
CA ALA A 84 -34.53 -20.03 11.88
C ALA A 84 -36.05 -20.26 11.84
N LYS A 85 -36.73 -19.97 10.72
CA LYS A 85 -38.15 -20.29 10.53
C LYS A 85 -38.40 -21.81 10.52
N MET A 86 -37.54 -22.58 9.85
CA MET A 86 -37.64 -24.05 9.85
C MET A 86 -37.51 -24.62 11.27
N VAL A 87 -36.59 -24.09 12.08
CA VAL A 87 -36.48 -24.50 13.49
C VAL A 87 -37.68 -24.00 14.31
N ALA A 88 -38.15 -22.78 14.07
CA ALA A 88 -39.33 -22.24 14.73
C ALA A 88 -40.58 -23.07 14.46
N ASP A 89 -40.77 -23.57 13.23
CA ASP A 89 -41.86 -24.48 12.87
C ASP A 89 -41.77 -25.80 13.65
N VAL A 90 -40.55 -26.36 13.83
CA VAL A 90 -40.32 -27.58 14.63
C VAL A 90 -40.56 -27.35 16.12
N LEU A 91 -40.17 -26.18 16.65
CA LEU A 91 -40.35 -25.79 18.05
C LEU A 91 -41.73 -25.20 18.34
N ASN A 92 -42.59 -25.08 17.32
CA ASN A 92 -43.90 -24.44 17.42
C ASN A 92 -43.85 -23.00 17.97
N ILE A 93 -42.80 -22.26 17.62
CA ILE A 93 -42.64 -20.84 17.95
C ILE A 93 -43.44 -20.02 16.95
N ASP A 94 -44.46 -19.29 17.41
CA ASP A 94 -45.26 -18.42 16.55
C ASP A 94 -44.46 -17.18 16.14
N TYR A 95 -44.01 -17.16 14.88
CA TYR A 95 -43.33 -16.03 14.27
C TYR A 95 -44.22 -15.27 13.28
N ARG A 96 -45.49 -15.68 13.12
CA ARG A 96 -46.45 -15.02 12.22
C ARG A 96 -47.04 -13.82 12.98
N THR A 97 -46.66 -12.63 12.51
CA THR A 97 -47.08 -11.30 12.97
C THR A 97 -46.68 -10.86 14.38
N THR A 98 -45.68 -9.98 14.44
CA THR A 98 -45.81 -8.72 15.19
C THR A 98 -45.27 -7.60 14.31
N GLU A 99 -46.13 -6.65 13.96
CA GLU A 99 -45.76 -5.40 13.30
C GLU A 99 -44.71 -4.70 14.16
N SER A 100 -43.52 -4.49 13.60
CA SER A 100 -42.50 -3.65 14.22
C SER A 100 -43.06 -2.22 14.36
N ASN A 101 -43.25 -1.74 15.60
CA ASN A 101 -43.63 -0.35 15.85
C ASN A 101 -42.50 0.59 15.38
N PRO A 102 -42.65 1.29 14.23
CA PRO A 102 -41.57 2.02 13.59
C PRO A 102 -41.06 3.19 14.47
N ILE A 103 -41.94 3.74 15.32
CA ILE A 103 -41.64 4.88 16.18
C ILE A 103 -40.71 4.47 17.33
N ALA A 104 -40.93 3.30 17.93
CA ALA A 104 -40.09 2.78 19.01
C ALA A 104 -38.69 2.39 18.51
N ASP A 105 -38.61 1.78 17.32
CA ASP A 105 -37.34 1.44 16.69
C ASP A 105 -36.54 2.68 16.25
N GLN A 106 -37.22 3.72 15.74
CA GLN A 106 -36.57 4.99 15.41
C GLN A 106 -36.04 5.69 16.67
N ARG A 107 -36.81 5.72 17.77
CA ARG A 107 -36.34 6.29 19.05
C ARG A 107 -35.08 5.57 19.56
N ARG A 108 -35.09 4.23 19.55
CA ARG A 108 -33.94 3.42 19.99
C ARG A 108 -32.69 3.64 19.12
N ARG A 109 -32.85 3.77 17.80
CA ARG A 109 -31.75 4.12 16.87
C ARG A 109 -31.20 5.52 17.11
N ASN A 110 -32.08 6.48 17.38
CA ASN A 110 -31.68 7.85 17.70
C ASN A 110 -30.93 7.89 19.04
N GLU A 111 -31.38 7.16 20.06
CA GLU A 111 -30.72 7.04 21.36
C GLU A 111 -29.33 6.38 21.25
N LEU A 112 -29.21 5.29 20.49
CA LEU A 112 -27.93 4.63 20.23
C LEU A 112 -26.94 5.54 19.48
N THR A 113 -27.42 6.26 18.48
CA THR A 113 -26.62 7.23 17.73
C THR A 113 -26.19 8.39 18.62
N ALA A 114 -27.10 8.94 19.43
CA ALA A 114 -26.79 10.00 20.39
C ALA A 114 -25.74 9.56 21.43
N LYS A 115 -25.86 8.31 21.94
CA LYS A 115 -24.87 7.75 22.88
C LYS A 115 -23.50 7.56 22.23
N ARG A 116 -23.45 7.05 20.99
CA ARG A 116 -22.21 6.92 20.22
C ARG A 116 -21.55 8.28 19.95
N ASN A 117 -22.33 9.27 19.55
CA ASN A 117 -21.82 10.63 19.30
C ASN A 117 -21.27 11.25 20.58
N LYS A 118 -21.99 11.12 21.71
CA LYS A 118 -21.54 11.61 23.02
C LYS A 118 -20.24 10.93 23.48
N GLN A 119 -20.11 9.62 23.26
CA GLN A 119 -18.87 8.88 23.57
C GLN A 119 -17.71 9.34 22.67
N ALA A 120 -17.93 9.50 21.37
CA ALA A 120 -16.92 9.98 20.44
C ALA A 120 -16.47 11.41 20.78
N GLU A 121 -17.39 12.29 21.17
CA GLU A 121 -17.07 13.66 21.58
C GLU A 121 -16.29 13.70 22.90
N ALA A 122 -16.69 12.89 23.89
CA ALA A 122 -15.95 12.77 25.15
C ALA A 122 -14.52 12.24 24.93
N GLN A 123 -14.38 11.26 24.05
CA GLN A 123 -13.06 10.72 23.67
C GLN A 123 -12.19 11.78 22.99
N ARG A 124 -12.75 12.54 22.04
CA ARG A 124 -12.03 13.64 21.37
C ARG A 124 -11.57 14.71 22.36
N LYS A 125 -12.46 15.16 23.25
CA LYS A 125 -12.14 16.14 24.30
C LYS A 125 -11.02 15.67 25.22
N ARG A 126 -11.03 14.37 25.58
CA ARG A 126 -9.96 13.77 26.40
C ARG A 126 -8.62 13.74 25.65
N GLU A 127 -8.63 13.32 24.39
CA GLU A 127 -7.41 13.30 23.56
C GLU A 127 -6.83 14.71 23.33
N GLU A 128 -7.68 15.73 23.19
CA GLU A 128 -7.27 17.13 23.09
C GLU A 128 -6.63 17.64 24.38
N LEU A 129 -7.22 17.33 25.54
CA LEU A 129 -6.67 17.67 26.85
C LEU A 129 -5.31 16.99 27.08
N GLU A 130 -5.21 15.69 26.83
CA GLU A 130 -3.96 14.93 26.97
C GLU A 130 -2.85 15.47 26.05
N LYS A 131 -3.19 15.88 24.83
CA LYS A 131 -2.24 16.55 23.91
C LYS A 131 -1.80 17.93 24.43
N ALA A 132 -2.72 18.73 24.96
CA ALA A 132 -2.41 20.04 25.52
C ALA A 132 -1.49 19.93 26.74
N GLU A 133 -1.80 19.04 27.68
CA GLU A 133 -0.98 18.77 28.87
C GLU A 133 0.44 18.31 28.48
N ARG A 134 0.54 17.43 27.49
CA ARG A 134 1.85 16.97 26.97
C ARG A 134 2.66 18.10 26.34
N LYS A 135 2.02 19.00 25.58
CA LYS A 135 2.66 20.19 25.00
C LYS A 135 3.17 21.13 26.10
N GLU A 136 2.37 21.39 27.13
CA GLU A 136 2.80 22.21 28.25
C GLU A 136 3.96 21.58 29.03
N GLN A 137 3.92 20.27 29.25
CA GLN A 137 5.01 19.53 29.88
C GLN A 137 6.31 19.68 29.09
N PHE A 138 6.24 19.53 27.77
CA PHE A 138 7.39 19.75 26.89
C PHE A 138 7.95 21.17 27.03
N ASN A 139 7.08 22.19 26.90
CA ASN A 139 7.49 23.59 26.97
C ASN A 139 8.20 23.91 28.29
N ARG A 140 7.68 23.40 29.42
CA ARG A 140 8.33 23.57 30.73
C ARG A 140 9.72 22.91 30.78
N ASN A 141 9.81 21.66 30.33
CA ASN A 141 11.08 20.92 30.34
C ASN A 141 12.13 21.56 29.42
N TYR A 142 11.72 21.93 28.21
CA TYR A 142 12.59 22.57 27.23
C TYR A 142 13.07 23.94 27.72
N SER A 143 12.19 24.76 28.30
CA SER A 143 12.57 26.08 28.84
C SER A 143 13.63 25.96 29.95
N VAL A 144 13.51 24.99 30.85
CA VAL A 144 14.50 24.74 31.92
C VAL A 144 15.85 24.31 31.35
N LEU A 145 15.85 23.44 30.33
CA LEU A 145 17.08 22.99 29.68
C LEU A 145 17.74 24.12 28.88
N SER A 146 16.96 24.84 28.08
CA SER A 146 17.44 25.97 27.28
C SER A 146 17.95 27.13 28.12
N SER A 147 17.38 27.40 29.31
CA SER A 147 17.91 28.45 30.20
C SER A 147 19.27 28.09 30.81
N LYS A 148 19.61 26.81 30.84
CA LYS A 148 20.88 26.29 31.36
C LYS A 148 21.89 26.04 30.26
N SER A 149 21.49 26.11 29.00
CA SER A 149 22.40 25.84 27.88
C SER A 149 23.26 27.05 27.55
N THR A 150 24.46 26.78 27.07
CA THR A 150 25.40 27.78 26.56
C THR A 150 25.82 27.40 25.15
N THR A 151 26.06 28.39 24.29
CA THR A 151 26.61 28.15 22.96
C THR A 151 28.08 27.73 23.06
N GLY A 152 28.46 26.65 22.35
CA GLY A 152 29.85 26.20 22.26
C GLY A 152 30.03 24.99 21.33
N GLU A 153 31.25 24.47 21.24
CA GLU A 153 31.56 23.25 20.48
C GLU A 153 31.39 22.00 21.34
N SER A 154 30.78 20.95 20.78
CA SER A 154 30.57 19.70 21.48
C SER A 154 31.73 18.72 21.26
N GLU A 155 32.20 18.08 22.33
CA GLU A 155 33.13 16.95 22.26
C GLU A 155 32.62 15.82 21.36
N TYR A 156 31.30 15.59 21.32
CA TYR A 156 30.69 14.60 20.43
C TYR A 156 30.93 14.94 18.95
N LEU A 157 30.71 16.20 18.55
CA LEU A 157 30.91 16.63 17.16
C LEU A 157 32.40 16.70 16.80
N ILE A 158 33.25 17.15 17.72
CA ILE A 158 34.70 17.15 17.55
C ILE A 158 35.20 15.72 17.33
N ALA A 159 34.73 14.75 18.12
CA ALA A 159 35.07 13.33 17.95
C ALA A 159 34.59 12.76 16.60
N LYS A 160 33.49 13.29 16.05
CA LYS A 160 33.03 12.99 14.69
C LYS A 160 33.79 13.77 13.60
N GLY A 161 34.79 14.57 13.93
CA GLY A 161 35.54 15.40 12.98
C GLY A 161 34.73 16.55 12.38
N LEU A 162 33.75 17.07 13.14
CA LEU A 162 32.86 18.19 12.83
C LEU A 162 33.16 19.38 13.77
N SER A 163 34.42 19.79 13.83
CA SER A 163 34.88 20.94 14.65
C SER A 163 34.44 22.29 14.06
N GLY A 164 34.39 23.34 14.88
CA GLY A 164 33.99 24.68 14.44
C GLY A 164 32.48 24.89 14.28
N ILE A 165 31.67 23.92 14.72
CA ILE A 165 30.21 24.00 14.71
C ILE A 165 29.71 24.29 16.11
N GLU A 166 29.19 25.50 16.31
CA GLU A 166 28.56 25.89 17.57
C GLU A 166 27.16 25.28 17.71
N CYS A 167 26.87 24.77 18.90
CA CYS A 167 25.56 24.24 19.25
C CYS A 167 25.19 24.61 20.70
N GLN A 168 23.94 24.37 21.08
CA GLN A 168 23.48 24.60 22.45
C GLN A 168 23.94 23.43 23.33
N LEU A 169 24.77 23.70 24.34
CA LEU A 169 25.32 22.70 25.24
C LEU A 169 24.74 22.84 26.64
N LEU A 170 24.32 21.73 27.24
CA LEU A 170 23.96 21.65 28.65
C LEU A 170 25.22 21.69 29.54
N PRO A 171 25.08 21.95 30.85
CA PRO A 171 26.23 22.01 31.77
C PRO A 171 27.06 20.71 31.86
N ASP A 172 26.52 19.60 31.40
CA ASP A 172 27.19 18.29 31.35
C ASP A 172 27.85 18.00 29.98
N GLY A 173 27.94 19.01 29.09
CA GLY A 173 28.53 18.88 27.76
C GLY A 173 27.59 18.30 26.69
N SER A 174 26.38 17.86 27.07
CA SER A 174 25.42 17.30 26.12
C SER A 174 24.83 18.38 25.20
N ILE A 175 24.68 18.08 23.92
CA ILE A 175 23.98 18.95 22.97
C ILE A 175 22.48 18.93 23.29
N LEU A 176 21.85 20.10 23.34
CA LEU A 176 20.39 20.28 23.32
C LEU A 176 19.97 20.68 21.91
N LEU A 177 19.39 19.74 21.16
CA LEU A 177 19.00 19.92 19.77
C LEU A 177 17.48 20.18 19.66
N PRO A 178 17.03 21.41 19.38
CA PRO A 178 15.62 21.72 19.21
C PRO A 178 15.08 21.19 17.87
N LEU A 179 13.83 20.74 17.86
CA LEU A 179 13.11 20.25 16.69
C LEU A 179 11.85 21.07 16.48
N THR A 180 11.68 21.54 15.25
CA THR A 180 10.58 22.41 14.86
C THR A 180 9.53 21.70 14.03
N ASP A 181 8.30 22.20 14.04
CA ASP A 181 7.21 21.77 13.17
C ASP A 181 7.18 22.57 11.84
N SER A 182 6.08 22.42 11.07
CA SER A 182 5.86 23.14 9.81
C SER A 182 5.91 24.65 9.94
N ASP A 183 5.53 25.15 11.11
CA ASP A 183 5.35 26.56 11.45
C ASP A 183 6.57 27.10 12.21
N GLU A 184 7.66 26.32 12.23
CA GLU A 184 8.93 26.65 12.88
C GLU A 184 8.83 26.78 14.41
N ASN A 185 7.77 26.26 15.02
CA ASN A 185 7.64 26.20 16.47
C ASN A 185 8.44 25.03 17.02
N ILE A 186 9.18 25.24 18.11
CA ILE A 186 9.88 24.16 18.82
C ILE A 186 8.83 23.30 19.51
N VAL A 187 8.69 22.04 19.06
CA VAL A 187 7.68 21.07 19.56
C VAL A 187 8.32 19.78 20.09
N SER A 188 9.60 19.60 19.84
CA SER A 188 10.39 18.48 20.35
C SER A 188 11.85 18.92 20.53
N ALA A 189 12.63 18.16 21.29
CA ALA A 189 14.06 18.35 21.40
C ALA A 189 14.74 17.02 21.72
N GLN A 190 15.98 16.86 21.28
CA GLN A 190 16.84 15.72 21.59
C GLN A 190 18.08 16.18 22.35
N THR A 191 18.49 15.43 23.37
CA THR A 191 19.80 15.58 23.99
C THR A 191 20.78 14.56 23.42
N ILE A 192 22.00 14.97 23.10
CA ILE A 192 23.08 14.09 22.64
C ILE A 192 24.26 14.23 23.60
N SER A 193 24.58 13.19 24.36
CA SER A 193 25.74 13.22 25.29
C SER A 193 27.06 13.28 24.53
N GLU A 194 28.15 13.61 25.21
CA GLU A 194 29.53 13.52 24.66
C GLU A 194 29.85 12.12 24.09
N LEU A 195 29.32 11.05 24.71
CA LEU A 195 29.45 9.67 24.24
C LEU A 195 28.48 9.29 23.10
N GLY A 196 27.70 10.23 22.58
CA GLY A 196 26.72 9.99 21.50
C GLY A 196 25.40 9.35 21.91
N SER A 197 25.10 9.21 23.22
CA SER A 197 23.79 8.73 23.68
C SER A 197 22.70 9.77 23.41
N LYS A 198 21.68 9.36 22.65
CA LYS A 198 20.59 10.22 22.18
C LYS A 198 19.31 9.98 23.00
N LYS A 199 18.68 11.03 23.53
CA LYS A 199 17.41 10.93 24.29
C LYS A 199 16.46 12.06 23.92
N LEU A 200 15.17 11.76 23.77
CA LEU A 200 14.15 12.80 23.56
C LEU A 200 13.74 13.44 24.88
N VAL A 201 13.56 14.75 24.88
CA VAL A 201 13.04 15.50 26.03
C VAL A 201 11.59 15.09 26.30
N ALA A 202 11.25 14.80 27.55
CA ALA A 202 9.92 14.34 27.93
C ALA A 202 8.82 15.35 27.52
N GLY A 203 7.74 14.83 26.94
CA GLY A 203 6.66 15.63 26.35
C GLY A 203 6.80 15.86 24.84
N SER A 204 7.96 15.56 24.25
CA SER A 204 8.25 15.76 22.82
C SER A 204 7.16 15.27 21.86
N ALA A 205 6.80 16.11 20.88
CA ALA A 205 6.01 15.77 19.70
C ALA A 205 6.93 15.54 18.49
N LYS A 206 7.50 14.32 18.42
CA LYS A 206 8.55 13.95 17.47
C LYS A 206 8.09 13.83 16.01
N GLN A 207 6.89 13.29 15.80
CA GLN A 207 6.45 12.92 14.46
C GLN A 207 6.29 14.15 13.56
N GLY A 208 7.08 14.20 12.49
CA GLY A 208 7.11 15.31 11.54
C GLY A 208 7.93 16.52 12.00
N SER A 209 8.50 16.53 13.20
CA SER A 209 9.43 17.58 13.61
C SER A 209 10.87 17.29 13.17
N TYR A 210 11.65 18.34 12.91
CA TYR A 210 12.98 18.24 12.31
C TYR A 210 13.92 19.31 12.85
N HIS A 211 15.23 19.12 12.69
CA HIS A 211 16.23 20.16 12.94
C HIS A 211 16.85 20.62 11.63
N ALA A 212 16.75 21.91 11.29
CA ALA A 212 17.48 22.47 10.15
C ALA A 212 18.92 22.74 10.55
N VAL A 213 19.86 22.16 9.80
CA VAL A 213 21.31 22.29 10.05
C VAL A 213 21.86 23.60 9.49
N ASN A 214 21.29 24.06 8.39
CA ASN A 214 21.61 25.32 7.73
C ASN A 214 20.32 26.02 7.30
N ALA A 215 20.46 27.26 6.84
CA ALA A 215 19.39 28.04 6.23
C ALA A 215 19.84 28.49 4.83
N THR A 216 18.91 28.52 3.88
CA THR A 216 19.11 29.03 2.53
C THR A 216 17.86 29.77 2.07
N ASP A 217 18.04 30.91 1.41
CA ASP A 217 16.95 31.78 0.96
C ASP A 217 16.24 31.21 -0.29
N ASP A 218 16.94 30.38 -1.08
CA ASP A 218 16.42 29.72 -2.28
C ASP A 218 16.56 28.20 -2.17
N VAL A 219 15.51 27.57 -1.66
CA VAL A 219 15.48 26.12 -1.41
C VAL A 219 15.16 25.36 -2.70
N GLN A 220 16.19 25.09 -3.50
CA GLN A 220 16.08 24.26 -4.70
C GLN A 220 16.29 22.77 -4.41
N THR A 221 17.14 22.45 -3.44
CA THR A 221 17.43 21.07 -3.00
C THR A 221 17.31 20.97 -1.48
N ILE A 222 16.71 19.88 -1.01
CA ILE A 222 16.57 19.55 0.40
C ILE A 222 17.18 18.18 0.64
N ILE A 223 18.02 18.07 1.66
CA ILE A 223 18.61 16.79 2.06
C ILE A 223 18.13 16.43 3.45
N LEU A 224 17.54 15.25 3.59
CA LEU A 224 17.11 14.69 4.87
C LEU A 224 18.07 13.60 5.28
N ALA A 225 18.66 13.73 6.46
CA ALA A 225 19.42 12.65 7.07
C ALA A 225 18.72 12.16 8.35
N GLU A 226 18.99 10.91 8.72
CA GLU A 226 18.47 10.34 9.96
C GLU A 226 19.08 11.02 11.19
N GLY A 227 20.41 11.04 11.31
CA GLY A 227 21.12 11.61 12.45
C GLY A 227 21.56 13.07 12.27
N TYR A 228 21.85 13.75 13.39
CA TYR A 228 22.40 15.11 13.37
C TYR A 228 23.82 15.19 12.79
N ALA A 229 24.72 14.28 13.18
CA ALA A 229 26.09 14.23 12.64
C ALA A 229 26.08 13.90 11.13
N THR A 230 25.24 12.95 10.70
CA THR A 230 25.01 12.63 9.28
C THR A 230 24.52 13.87 8.52
N ALA A 231 23.54 14.60 9.06
CA ALA A 231 23.03 15.82 8.45
C ALA A 231 24.11 16.91 8.31
N LEU A 232 24.95 17.10 9.34
CA LEU A 232 26.10 18.02 9.28
C LEU A 232 27.12 17.59 8.22
N SER A 233 27.45 16.31 8.17
CA SER A 233 28.40 15.79 7.18
C SER A 233 27.90 15.99 5.75
N VAL A 234 26.62 15.76 5.50
CA VAL A 234 26.03 15.95 4.17
C VAL A 234 25.86 17.43 3.82
N SER A 235 25.61 18.32 4.79
CA SER A 235 25.59 19.76 4.52
C SER A 235 26.97 20.29 4.10
N LEU A 236 28.06 19.68 4.55
CA LEU A 236 29.41 19.98 4.07
C LEU A 236 29.64 19.48 2.62
N MET A 237 29.00 18.37 2.22
CA MET A 237 29.10 17.83 0.86
C MET A 237 28.28 18.65 -0.15
N ARG A 238 27.15 19.22 0.28
CA ARG A 238 26.19 19.97 -0.54
C ARG A 238 25.75 21.26 0.17
N PRO A 239 26.66 22.25 0.33
CA PRO A 239 26.43 23.45 1.13
C PRO A 239 25.29 24.34 0.61
N GLU A 240 24.93 24.22 -0.67
CA GLU A 240 23.83 24.94 -1.31
C GLU A 240 22.44 24.36 -0.99
N ALA A 241 22.37 23.12 -0.50
CA ALA A 241 21.12 22.46 -0.20
C ALA A 241 20.66 22.73 1.24
N LEU A 242 19.35 22.88 1.44
CA LEU A 242 18.75 22.89 2.78
C LEU A 242 18.87 21.50 3.39
N THR A 243 19.66 21.35 4.45
CA THR A 243 19.88 20.07 5.10
C THR A 243 19.15 20.01 6.44
N VAL A 244 18.41 18.93 6.66
CA VAL A 244 17.61 18.73 7.87
C VAL A 244 17.84 17.34 8.46
N ALA A 245 17.87 17.26 9.80
CA ALA A 245 17.91 16.00 10.53
C ALA A 245 16.51 15.58 10.97
N ALA A 246 16.11 14.35 10.62
CA ALA A 246 14.85 13.74 11.03
C ALA A 246 14.93 13.04 12.39
N ILE A 247 16.13 12.88 12.93
CA ILE A 247 16.50 12.34 14.25
C ILE A 247 16.40 10.81 14.41
N ASP A 248 15.47 10.15 13.73
CA ASP A 248 15.41 8.69 13.63
C ASP A 248 14.69 8.21 12.35
N ALA A 249 14.94 6.95 11.98
CA ALA A 249 14.37 6.28 10.81
C ALA A 249 12.84 6.38 10.73
N GLY A 250 12.15 6.26 11.87
CA GLY A 250 10.69 6.32 11.95
C GLY A 250 10.11 7.69 11.63
N ASN A 251 10.93 8.74 11.69
CA ASN A 251 10.54 10.12 11.44
C ASN A 251 10.93 10.64 10.06
N LEU A 252 11.78 9.93 9.30
CA LEU A 252 12.18 10.29 7.93
C LEU A 252 10.98 10.52 7.00
N LYS A 253 10.03 9.58 6.95
CA LYS A 253 8.86 9.68 6.06
C LYS A 253 7.90 10.84 6.43
N PRO A 254 7.54 11.05 7.71
CA PRO A 254 6.82 12.24 8.14
C PRO A 254 7.50 13.56 7.72
N VAL A 255 8.81 13.70 7.98
CA VAL A 255 9.56 14.91 7.65
C VAL A 255 9.69 15.09 6.13
N ALA A 256 9.92 14.02 5.37
CA ALA A 256 9.97 14.06 3.91
C ALA A 256 8.66 14.60 3.31
N LYS A 257 7.52 14.11 3.79
CA LYS A 257 6.19 14.59 3.37
C LYS A 257 5.99 16.05 3.73
N LEU A 258 6.43 16.46 4.92
CA LEU A 258 6.38 17.85 5.34
C LEU A 258 7.19 18.74 4.40
N MET A 259 8.44 18.37 4.11
CA MET A 259 9.32 19.10 3.21
C MET A 259 8.76 19.19 1.79
N ARG A 260 8.20 18.10 1.26
CA ARG A 260 7.50 18.10 -0.04
C ARG A 260 6.29 19.04 -0.05
N SER A 261 5.57 19.16 1.06
CA SER A 261 4.45 20.09 1.17
C SER A 261 4.91 21.55 1.25
N LYS A 262 6.00 21.83 1.97
CA LYS A 262 6.56 23.19 2.13
C LYS A 262 7.29 23.66 0.87
N TYR A 263 7.96 22.74 0.17
CA TYR A 263 8.73 23.01 -1.04
C TYR A 263 8.35 22.03 -2.17
N PRO A 264 7.21 22.25 -2.86
CA PRO A 264 6.69 21.30 -3.85
C PRO A 264 7.64 21.01 -5.02
N HIS A 265 8.43 22.01 -5.43
CA HIS A 265 9.31 21.93 -6.59
C HIS A 265 10.77 21.57 -6.26
N ALA A 266 11.15 21.57 -4.98
CA ALA A 266 12.53 21.26 -4.59
C ALA A 266 12.87 19.80 -4.88
N GLN A 267 14.11 19.53 -5.28
CA GLN A 267 14.63 18.16 -5.26
C GLN A 267 14.81 17.74 -3.79
N ILE A 268 14.23 16.61 -3.40
CA ILE A 268 14.36 16.11 -2.04
C ILE A 268 15.16 14.82 -2.07
N ILE A 269 16.27 14.78 -1.35
CA ILE A 269 17.21 13.68 -1.26
C ILE A 269 17.15 13.12 0.17
N ILE A 270 16.99 11.80 0.31
CA ILE A 270 17.13 11.11 1.58
C ILE A 270 18.53 10.51 1.64
N ALA A 271 19.36 10.99 2.56
CA ALA A 271 20.67 10.44 2.88
C ALA A 271 20.49 9.34 3.94
N ALA A 272 20.49 8.08 3.50
CA ALA A 272 20.24 6.96 4.40
C ALA A 272 21.51 6.50 5.12
N ASP A 273 21.32 5.90 6.28
CA ASP A 273 22.35 5.13 6.97
C ASP A 273 22.42 3.73 6.34
N ASN A 274 23.63 3.21 6.16
CA ASN A 274 23.84 1.83 5.73
C ASN A 274 23.85 0.91 6.97
N ASP A 275 22.70 0.34 7.33
CA ASP A 275 22.58 -0.66 8.40
C ASP A 275 22.87 -2.08 7.88
N TYR A 276 24.01 -2.26 7.19
CA TYR A 276 24.38 -3.55 6.61
C TYR A 276 24.56 -4.64 7.68
N HIS A 277 23.90 -5.78 7.46
CA HIS A 277 24.03 -7.02 8.21
C HIS A 277 23.98 -8.19 7.21
N ASP A 278 24.87 -9.18 7.33
CA ASP A 278 25.07 -10.24 6.32
C ASP A 278 23.81 -11.08 5.99
N ASP A 279 22.78 -11.07 6.84
CA ASP A 279 21.54 -11.86 6.67
C ASP A 279 20.23 -11.10 6.99
N GLU A 280 20.29 -9.78 7.23
CA GLU A 280 19.09 -8.99 7.56
C GLU A 280 18.84 -7.87 6.53
N PRO A 281 17.57 -7.52 6.24
CA PRO A 281 17.27 -6.38 5.40
C PRO A 281 17.83 -5.10 6.03
N ASN A 282 18.55 -4.30 5.24
CA ASN A 282 19.07 -3.01 5.68
C ASN A 282 17.92 -2.10 6.11
N THR A 283 17.76 -1.91 7.42
CA THR A 283 16.63 -1.18 8.00
C THR A 283 16.67 0.30 7.68
N GLY A 284 17.86 0.90 7.69
CA GLY A 284 18.10 2.29 7.31
C GLY A 284 17.73 2.56 5.85
N GLU A 285 18.20 1.70 4.95
CA GLU A 285 17.81 1.74 3.53
C GLU A 285 16.30 1.59 3.34
N LEU A 286 15.66 0.61 3.99
CA LEU A 286 14.23 0.36 3.85
C LEU A 286 13.39 1.56 4.32
N ALA A 287 13.77 2.20 5.42
CA ALA A 287 13.08 3.38 5.94
C ALA A 287 13.25 4.58 4.99
N ALA A 288 14.47 4.82 4.53
CA ALA A 288 14.79 5.90 3.59
C ALA A 288 14.11 5.70 2.23
N MET A 289 14.09 4.47 1.71
CA MET A 289 13.36 4.11 0.48
C MET A 289 11.86 4.39 0.62
N LYS A 290 11.23 3.97 1.72
CA LYS A 290 9.80 4.26 1.98
C LYS A 290 9.51 5.77 2.09
N ALA A 291 10.47 6.57 2.55
CA ALA A 291 10.35 8.01 2.62
C ALA A 291 10.47 8.63 1.22
N ALA A 292 11.52 8.29 0.46
CA ALA A 292 11.76 8.74 -0.90
C ALA A 292 10.59 8.41 -1.84
N GLN A 293 10.11 7.15 -1.85
CA GLN A 293 8.96 6.72 -2.65
C GLN A 293 7.69 7.54 -2.33
N ALA A 294 7.47 7.88 -1.06
CA ALA A 294 6.27 8.60 -0.64
C ALA A 294 6.19 10.06 -1.13
N ILE A 295 7.29 10.60 -1.65
CA ILE A 295 7.40 12.00 -2.09
C ILE A 295 8.04 12.15 -3.47
N SER A 296 8.19 11.04 -4.21
CA SER A 296 8.98 10.98 -5.46
C SER A 296 10.36 11.62 -5.28
N GLY A 297 11.00 11.35 -4.14
CA GLY A 297 12.31 11.85 -3.76
C GLY A 297 13.44 10.93 -4.22
N TRP A 298 14.65 11.41 -4.05
CA TRP A 298 15.90 10.73 -4.35
C TRP A 298 16.45 10.07 -3.08
N LEU A 299 17.29 9.07 -3.25
CA LEU A 299 17.92 8.30 -2.19
C LEU A 299 19.41 8.15 -2.51
N THR A 300 20.24 8.20 -1.47
CA THR A 300 21.68 7.87 -1.56
C THR A 300 22.15 7.24 -0.26
N ILE A 301 23.04 6.26 -0.37
CA ILE A 301 23.51 5.40 0.73
C ILE A 301 25.03 5.23 0.61
N PRO A 302 25.79 5.27 1.72
CA PRO A 302 27.22 4.99 1.68
C PRO A 302 27.50 3.58 1.15
N THR A 303 28.40 3.47 0.17
CA THR A 303 28.76 2.17 -0.44
C THR A 303 29.62 1.33 0.50
N GLY A 304 29.30 0.04 0.66
CA GLY A 304 30.16 -0.93 1.34
C GLY A 304 29.38 -2.04 2.04
N ASP A 305 30.09 -3.13 2.36
CA ASP A 305 29.53 -4.31 3.05
C ASP A 305 29.73 -4.23 4.57
N HIS A 306 29.50 -3.05 5.15
CA HIS A 306 29.62 -2.81 6.59
C HIS A 306 28.68 -1.69 7.00
N LYS A 307 28.36 -1.66 8.30
CA LYS A 307 27.54 -0.59 8.87
C LYS A 307 28.29 0.75 8.79
N ALA A 308 27.70 1.73 8.13
CA ALA A 308 28.26 3.08 8.00
C ALA A 308 27.16 4.11 7.72
N ASP A 309 27.26 5.29 8.33
CA ASP A 309 26.51 6.47 7.89
C ASP A 309 27.40 7.38 7.00
N TRP A 310 26.82 8.47 6.46
CA TRP A 310 27.58 9.42 5.64
C TRP A 310 28.66 10.18 6.42
N ASP A 311 28.56 10.26 7.75
CA ASP A 311 29.60 10.84 8.60
C ASP A 311 30.80 9.89 8.77
N ASP A 312 30.54 8.61 9.02
CA ASP A 312 31.58 7.58 9.08
C ASP A 312 32.30 7.46 7.73
N TYR A 313 31.56 7.49 6.61
CA TYR A 313 32.15 7.48 5.26
C TYR A 313 33.02 8.72 5.00
N ARG A 314 32.57 9.92 5.42
CA ARG A 314 33.35 11.16 5.31
C ARG A 314 34.64 11.08 6.13
N GLN A 315 34.58 10.55 7.35
CA GLN A 315 35.76 10.42 8.21
C GLN A 315 36.78 9.44 7.61
N GLN A 316 36.32 8.34 7.00
CA GLN A 316 37.19 7.33 6.42
C GLN A 316 37.85 7.78 5.10
N TYR A 317 37.08 8.39 4.20
CA TYR A 317 37.54 8.67 2.82
C TYR A 317 37.80 10.15 2.54
N GLY A 318 37.45 11.05 3.47
CA GLY A 318 37.55 12.49 3.31
C GLY A 318 36.35 13.11 2.58
N LEU A 319 36.23 14.43 2.68
CA LEU A 319 35.07 15.18 2.18
C LEU A 319 34.89 15.09 0.66
N GLU A 320 35.97 15.19 -0.11
CA GLU A 320 35.90 15.15 -1.58
C GLU A 320 35.41 13.78 -2.09
N ALA A 321 35.94 12.69 -1.54
CA ALA A 321 35.54 11.34 -1.91
C ALA A 321 34.10 11.05 -1.49
N ALA A 322 33.71 11.47 -0.28
CA ALA A 322 32.35 11.34 0.21
C ALA A 322 31.36 12.14 -0.66
N THR A 323 31.71 13.36 -1.09
CA THR A 323 30.88 14.17 -1.99
C THR A 323 30.69 13.49 -3.34
N ARG A 324 31.74 12.88 -3.90
CA ARG A 324 31.66 12.12 -5.14
C ARG A 324 30.75 10.91 -4.98
N ALA A 325 30.99 10.08 -3.96
CA ALA A 325 30.18 8.90 -3.69
C ALA A 325 28.71 9.26 -3.42
N PHE A 326 28.44 10.35 -2.70
CA PHE A 326 27.10 10.85 -2.45
C PHE A 326 26.35 11.13 -3.74
N ASN A 327 26.97 11.87 -4.66
CA ASN A 327 26.36 12.25 -5.94
C ASN A 327 26.23 11.06 -6.90
N ASP A 328 27.25 10.20 -6.98
CA ASP A 328 27.25 9.01 -7.85
C ASP A 328 26.22 7.96 -7.37
N GLY A 329 25.97 7.89 -6.07
CA GLY A 329 24.99 7.00 -5.44
C GLY A 329 23.55 7.51 -5.46
N LEU A 330 23.27 8.68 -6.05
CA LEU A 330 21.91 9.21 -6.14
C LEU A 330 21.06 8.41 -7.12
N TYR A 331 19.95 7.86 -6.64
CA TYR A 331 18.94 7.25 -7.49
C TYR A 331 17.54 7.56 -6.98
N GLN A 332 16.55 7.43 -7.87
CA GLN A 332 15.15 7.59 -7.52
C GLN A 332 14.51 6.20 -7.41
N PRO A 333 14.13 5.74 -6.21
CA PRO A 333 13.42 4.48 -6.08
C PRO A 333 12.05 4.60 -6.75
N GLU A 334 11.67 3.60 -7.55
CA GLU A 334 10.35 3.55 -8.18
C GLU A 334 9.26 3.70 -7.11
N GLY A 335 8.53 4.82 -7.15
CA GLY A 335 7.45 5.11 -6.22
C GLY A 335 6.24 4.21 -6.46
N GLU A 336 5.37 4.07 -5.45
CA GLU A 336 3.96 3.76 -5.73
C GLU A 336 3.44 4.87 -6.66
N GLY A 337 3.15 4.52 -7.91
CA GLY A 337 2.98 5.44 -9.03
C GLY A 337 2.21 6.73 -8.72
N MET A 338 2.93 7.84 -8.71
CA MET A 338 2.41 9.15 -9.11
C MET A 338 3.10 9.53 -10.42
N THR A 339 2.48 9.16 -11.53
CA THR A 339 2.72 9.82 -12.81
C THR A 339 2.29 11.28 -12.68
N ALA A 340 3.27 12.18 -12.59
CA ALA A 340 3.05 13.59 -12.82
C ALA A 340 2.98 13.84 -14.33
N THR A 341 1.80 14.23 -14.82
CA THR A 341 1.70 15.08 -16.01
C THR A 341 0.73 16.21 -15.71
N LEU A 342 1.13 17.42 -16.07
CA LEU A 342 0.54 18.69 -15.66
C LEU A 342 -0.92 18.92 -16.12
N GLN A 343 -1.69 19.46 -15.17
CA GLN A 343 -2.82 20.40 -15.23
C GLN A 343 -3.72 20.45 -16.48
N VAL A 344 -5.02 20.15 -16.30
CA VAL A 344 -6.12 21.08 -16.62
C VAL A 344 -7.19 20.98 -15.52
N ILE A 345 -7.69 22.15 -15.12
CA ILE A 345 -8.72 22.43 -14.11
C ILE A 345 -10.04 21.73 -14.47
N ASP A 346 -10.61 20.89 -13.59
CA ASP A 346 -11.94 21.12 -13.02
C ASP A 346 -12.31 20.12 -11.91
N GLY A 347 -13.20 20.57 -11.01
CA GLY A 347 -13.37 20.08 -9.64
C GLY A 347 -13.80 18.64 -9.38
N GLY A 348 -13.52 18.20 -8.15
CA GLY A 348 -14.06 16.98 -7.56
C GLY A 348 -13.24 16.53 -6.35
N LYS A 349 -13.71 16.85 -5.13
CA LYS A 349 -13.16 16.31 -3.88
C LYS A 349 -13.25 14.79 -3.88
N GLU A 350 -12.15 14.10 -3.61
CA GLU A 350 -12.21 12.72 -3.11
C GLU A 350 -11.30 12.51 -1.89
N ASP A 351 -11.96 12.18 -0.78
CA ASP A 351 -11.37 11.76 0.49
C ASP A 351 -10.56 10.46 0.32
N LYS A 352 -9.23 10.53 0.31
CA LYS A 352 -8.37 9.33 0.47
C LYS A 352 -8.35 8.90 1.94
N LYS A 353 -9.28 8.03 2.33
CA LYS A 353 -9.18 7.25 3.57
C LYS A 353 -7.93 6.36 3.51
N GLN A 354 -7.04 6.50 4.48
CA GLN A 354 -5.94 5.56 4.77
C GLN A 354 -6.54 4.13 4.85
N GLY A 355 -6.08 3.23 3.97
CA GLY A 355 -6.48 1.82 3.99
C GLY A 355 -6.01 1.14 5.26
N ASP A 356 -6.92 0.42 5.92
CA ASP A 356 -6.65 -0.40 7.11
C ASP A 356 -5.56 -1.45 6.78
N PRO A 357 -4.43 -1.49 7.53
CA PRO A 357 -3.31 -2.41 7.28
C PRO A 357 -3.67 -3.90 7.41
N LEU A 358 -4.84 -4.22 7.95
CA LEU A 358 -5.35 -5.60 8.05
C LEU A 358 -6.24 -6.00 6.88
N LYS A 359 -6.50 -5.12 5.92
CA LYS A 359 -7.33 -5.46 4.76
C LYS A 359 -6.57 -6.36 3.79
N PRO A 360 -7.18 -7.49 3.40
CA PRO A 360 -6.67 -8.29 2.30
C PRO A 360 -6.57 -7.45 1.02
N HIS A 361 -5.46 -7.60 0.30
CA HIS A 361 -5.16 -6.81 -0.90
C HIS A 361 -4.35 -7.63 -1.89
N VAL A 362 -4.42 -7.27 -3.17
CA VAL A 362 -3.57 -7.86 -4.21
C VAL A 362 -2.29 -7.05 -4.34
N LYS A 363 -1.14 -7.73 -4.48
CA LYS A 363 0.17 -7.13 -4.72
C LYS A 363 0.80 -7.75 -5.96
N SER A 364 1.18 -6.91 -6.92
CA SER A 364 1.98 -7.32 -8.08
C SER A 364 3.47 -7.19 -7.75
N ARG A 365 4.27 -8.15 -8.22
CA ARG A 365 5.72 -8.26 -8.00
C ARG A 365 6.38 -8.77 -9.29
N LYS A 366 7.72 -8.70 -9.35
CA LYS A 366 8.52 -9.19 -10.49
C LYS A 366 8.32 -10.68 -10.79
N ASP A 367 7.87 -11.46 -9.81
CA ASP A 367 7.68 -12.91 -9.89
C ASP A 367 6.20 -13.34 -9.97
N GLY A 368 5.24 -12.43 -9.81
CA GLY A 368 3.82 -12.73 -9.98
C GLY A 368 2.87 -11.74 -9.33
N VAL A 369 1.57 -12.01 -9.50
CA VAL A 369 0.48 -11.31 -8.84
C VAL A 369 -0.05 -12.18 -7.71
N TYR A 370 -0.13 -11.63 -6.50
CA TYR A 370 -0.46 -12.35 -5.27
C TYR A 370 -1.61 -11.70 -4.51
N TRP A 371 -2.51 -12.51 -3.97
CA TRP A 371 -3.48 -12.08 -2.96
C TRP A 371 -2.88 -12.24 -1.58
N ILE A 372 -2.78 -11.13 -0.83
CA ILE A 372 -2.22 -11.08 0.51
C ILE A 372 -3.36 -10.95 1.52
N THR A 373 -3.42 -11.87 2.48
CA THR A 373 -4.33 -11.82 3.63
C THR A 373 -3.53 -11.63 4.92
N PRO A 374 -3.42 -10.38 5.42
CA PRO A 374 -2.77 -10.09 6.69
C PRO A 374 -3.52 -10.77 7.84
N LYS A 375 -2.81 -11.47 8.73
CA LYS A 375 -3.35 -12.03 9.98
C LYS A 375 -2.45 -11.64 11.13
N VAL A 376 -3.03 -11.15 12.22
CA VAL A 376 -2.26 -10.88 13.45
C VAL A 376 -2.01 -12.18 14.18
N ASP A 377 -0.75 -12.49 14.45
CA ASP A 377 -0.37 -13.58 15.34
C ASP A 377 -0.83 -13.26 16.77
N LYS A 378 -1.56 -14.19 17.39
CA LYS A 378 -2.19 -13.96 18.69
C LYS A 378 -1.20 -13.96 19.86
N VAL A 379 0.04 -14.41 19.64
CA VAL A 379 1.06 -14.56 20.67
C VAL A 379 2.13 -13.48 20.52
N SER A 380 2.62 -13.21 19.31
CA SER A 380 3.65 -12.20 19.05
C SER A 380 3.09 -10.80 18.74
N GLY A 381 1.82 -10.71 18.31
CA GLY A 381 1.22 -9.45 17.85
C GLY A 381 1.71 -8.99 16.47
N GLU A 382 2.55 -9.80 15.80
CA GLU A 382 3.07 -9.51 14.46
C GLU A 382 2.03 -9.81 13.38
N VAL A 383 2.09 -9.07 12.27
CA VAL A 383 1.19 -9.28 11.12
C VAL A 383 1.83 -10.29 10.16
N ILE A 384 1.30 -11.51 10.15
CA ILE A 384 1.66 -12.56 9.20
C ILE A 384 0.87 -12.37 7.91
N ASN A 385 1.58 -12.10 6.82
CA ASN A 385 1.00 -11.94 5.50
C ASN A 385 0.91 -13.30 4.79
N ASN A 386 -0.29 -13.90 4.75
CA ASN A 386 -0.50 -15.13 4.00
C ASN A 386 -0.72 -14.81 2.51
N GLU A 387 0.09 -15.39 1.64
CA GLU A 387 0.08 -15.09 0.21
C GLU A 387 -0.55 -16.23 -0.59
N SER A 388 -1.36 -15.89 -1.59
CA SER A 388 -1.94 -16.83 -2.55
C SER A 388 -1.65 -16.32 -3.96
N TRP A 389 -0.92 -17.12 -4.74
CA TRP A 389 -0.57 -16.78 -6.12
C TRP A 389 -1.82 -16.73 -7.02
N LEU A 390 -1.95 -15.65 -7.80
CA LEU A 390 -3.07 -15.40 -8.72
C LEU A 390 -2.66 -15.60 -10.17
N ALA A 391 -1.55 -15.01 -10.60
CA ALA A 391 -1.06 -15.08 -11.98
C ALA A 391 0.45 -14.81 -12.07
N SER A 392 1.07 -15.13 -13.21
CA SER A 392 2.41 -14.67 -13.58
C SER A 392 2.45 -13.13 -13.65
N PRO A 393 3.63 -12.50 -13.67
CA PRO A 393 3.76 -11.05 -13.74
C PRO A 393 2.86 -10.45 -14.83
N LEU A 394 1.95 -9.59 -14.41
CA LEU A 394 0.93 -8.98 -15.24
C LEU A 394 0.68 -7.57 -14.71
N GLU A 395 0.63 -6.61 -15.62
CA GLU A 395 0.52 -5.19 -15.30
C GLU A 395 -0.61 -4.57 -16.13
N VAL A 396 -1.44 -3.74 -15.50
CA VAL A 396 -2.42 -2.90 -16.19
C VAL A 396 -1.77 -1.54 -16.44
N ILE A 397 -1.39 -1.28 -17.68
CA ILE A 397 -0.64 -0.06 -18.04
C ILE A 397 -1.53 1.08 -18.52
N GLY A 398 -2.80 0.81 -18.84
CA GLY A 398 -3.72 1.83 -19.33
C GLY A 398 -5.12 1.31 -19.59
N THR A 399 -6.00 2.22 -19.99
CA THR A 399 -7.30 1.89 -20.56
C THR A 399 -7.32 2.30 -22.02
N GLY A 400 -7.87 1.44 -22.87
CA GLY A 400 -7.96 1.66 -24.31
C GLY A 400 -9.40 1.82 -24.74
N ARG A 401 -9.63 2.58 -25.81
CA ARG A 401 -10.92 2.60 -26.48
C ARG A 401 -10.72 2.61 -28.00
N ASP A 402 -11.56 1.87 -28.70
CA ASP A 402 -11.78 2.02 -30.13
C ASP A 402 -13.18 2.64 -30.38
N ASP A 403 -13.67 2.65 -31.61
CA ASP A 403 -14.98 3.25 -31.92
C ASP A 403 -16.16 2.52 -31.23
N LYS A 404 -15.98 1.29 -30.75
CA LYS A 404 -17.06 0.42 -30.25
C LYS A 404 -16.87 -0.03 -28.81
N ASP A 405 -15.70 -0.56 -28.49
CA ASP A 405 -15.38 -1.28 -27.27
C ASP A 405 -14.36 -0.52 -26.41
N GLN A 406 -14.38 -0.84 -25.12
CA GLN A 406 -13.36 -0.39 -24.17
C GLN A 406 -12.50 -1.58 -23.75
N TYR A 407 -11.22 -1.30 -23.53
CA TYR A 407 -10.20 -2.29 -23.26
C TYR A 407 -9.41 -1.92 -22.02
N LEU A 408 -8.91 -2.92 -21.29
CA LEU A 408 -7.73 -2.75 -20.47
C LEU A 408 -6.50 -3.02 -21.33
N ILE A 409 -5.49 -2.15 -21.22
CA ILE A 409 -4.20 -2.38 -21.84
C ILE A 409 -3.31 -3.08 -20.82
N LEU A 410 -2.94 -4.31 -21.14
CA LEU A 410 -2.19 -5.19 -20.27
C LEU A 410 -0.80 -5.40 -20.85
N ARG A 411 0.19 -5.43 -19.97
CA ARG A 411 1.58 -5.79 -20.28
C ARG A 411 2.00 -6.99 -19.45
N TRP A 412 2.59 -7.98 -20.09
CA TRP A 412 3.11 -9.17 -19.42
C TRP A 412 4.29 -9.76 -20.18
N GLN A 413 5.02 -10.66 -19.53
CA GLN A 413 6.05 -11.46 -20.18
C GLN A 413 5.50 -12.88 -20.40
N PRO A 414 5.38 -13.36 -21.65
CA PRO A 414 4.93 -14.73 -21.92
C PRO A 414 5.87 -15.75 -21.29
N TYR A 415 5.31 -16.84 -20.77
CA TYR A 415 6.11 -17.91 -20.19
C TYR A 415 7.08 -18.51 -21.21
N GLY A 416 8.39 -18.40 -20.95
CA GLY A 416 9.45 -18.91 -21.81
C GLY A 416 10.00 -17.91 -22.84
N GLU A 417 9.50 -16.68 -22.86
CA GLU A 417 9.98 -15.60 -23.72
C GLU A 417 10.67 -14.50 -22.89
N ASN A 418 11.63 -13.78 -23.48
CA ASN A 418 12.37 -12.71 -22.80
C ASN A 418 11.78 -11.31 -23.08
N GLU A 419 10.86 -11.20 -24.04
CA GLU A 419 10.25 -9.93 -24.43
C GLU A 419 8.87 -9.76 -23.79
N THR A 420 8.53 -8.53 -23.42
CA THR A 420 7.20 -8.21 -22.89
C THR A 420 6.21 -7.95 -24.01
N VAL A 421 5.04 -8.55 -23.91
CA VAL A 421 3.91 -8.33 -24.79
C VAL A 421 2.97 -7.30 -24.17
N THR A 422 2.50 -6.36 -24.99
CA THR A 422 1.44 -5.42 -24.63
C THR A 422 0.24 -5.66 -25.53
N ALA A 423 -0.94 -5.89 -24.95
CA ALA A 423 -2.15 -6.18 -25.72
C ALA A 423 -3.41 -5.60 -25.05
N PRO A 424 -4.46 -5.31 -25.84
CA PRO A 424 -5.74 -4.91 -25.29
C PRO A 424 -6.58 -6.13 -24.94
N LEU A 425 -7.21 -6.11 -23.77
CA LEU A 425 -8.23 -7.07 -23.35
C LEU A 425 -9.58 -6.34 -23.21
N PRO A 426 -10.64 -6.75 -23.93
CA PRO A 426 -11.95 -6.10 -23.80
C PRO A 426 -12.43 -6.11 -22.34
N LEU A 427 -12.96 -4.99 -21.86
CA LEU A 427 -13.52 -4.90 -20.52
C LEU A 427 -14.66 -5.90 -20.29
N ALA A 428 -15.45 -6.16 -21.34
CA ALA A 428 -16.52 -7.15 -21.32
C ALA A 428 -16.03 -8.60 -21.11
N ASP A 429 -14.76 -8.88 -21.39
CA ASP A 429 -14.18 -10.22 -21.28
C ASP A 429 -13.48 -10.46 -19.93
N ILE A 430 -13.31 -9.43 -19.10
CA ILE A 430 -12.60 -9.56 -17.82
C ILE A 430 -13.44 -10.37 -16.83
N GLY A 431 -12.85 -11.40 -16.24
CA GLY A 431 -13.56 -12.34 -15.36
C GLY A 431 -14.28 -13.44 -16.13
N GLU A 432 -14.51 -13.25 -17.43
CA GLU A 432 -15.21 -14.18 -18.30
C GLU A 432 -14.29 -15.25 -18.89
N ARG A 433 -14.90 -16.34 -19.38
CA ARG A 433 -14.18 -17.48 -19.96
C ARG A 433 -13.29 -17.07 -21.14
N GLU A 434 -13.79 -16.18 -21.99
CA GLU A 434 -13.05 -15.72 -23.17
C GLU A 434 -11.84 -14.86 -22.79
N GLY A 435 -11.95 -13.96 -21.80
CA GLY A 435 -10.80 -13.18 -21.35
C GLY A 435 -9.71 -14.03 -20.71
N TRP A 436 -10.08 -15.01 -19.89
CA TRP A 436 -9.11 -15.97 -19.36
C TRP A 436 -8.45 -16.81 -20.44
N ARG A 437 -9.20 -17.15 -21.49
CA ARG A 437 -8.66 -17.89 -22.64
C ARG A 437 -7.64 -17.04 -23.39
N THR A 438 -7.95 -15.77 -23.66
CA THR A 438 -7.05 -14.83 -24.34
C THR A 438 -5.73 -14.65 -23.57
N LEU A 439 -5.79 -14.40 -22.26
CA LEU A 439 -4.58 -14.25 -21.44
C LEU A 439 -3.71 -15.50 -21.43
N LYS A 440 -4.33 -16.68 -21.25
CA LYS A 440 -3.60 -17.96 -21.27
C LYS A 440 -3.01 -18.27 -22.64
N ALA A 441 -3.71 -17.94 -23.72
CA ALA A 441 -3.19 -18.10 -25.08
C ALA A 441 -2.01 -17.15 -25.35
N GLY A 442 -1.99 -15.97 -24.72
CA GLY A 442 -0.87 -15.03 -24.75
C GLY A 442 0.29 -15.39 -23.82
N GLY A 443 0.27 -16.54 -23.14
CA GLY A 443 1.37 -16.99 -22.29
C GLY A 443 1.30 -16.54 -20.83
N VAL A 444 0.18 -15.99 -20.37
CA VAL A 444 -0.04 -15.66 -18.95
C VAL A 444 -0.49 -16.90 -18.17
N ASN A 445 0.27 -17.27 -17.14
CA ASN A 445 -0.15 -18.33 -16.23
C ASN A 445 -1.13 -17.76 -15.21
N ILE A 446 -2.28 -18.43 -15.02
CA ILE A 446 -3.35 -17.97 -14.11
C ILE A 446 -3.79 -19.12 -13.21
N THR A 447 -4.09 -18.80 -11.95
CA THR A 447 -4.59 -19.74 -10.93
C THR A 447 -5.77 -20.57 -11.42
N THR A 448 -5.88 -21.81 -10.95
CA THR A 448 -6.99 -22.72 -11.31
C THR A 448 -8.22 -22.55 -10.43
N LYS A 449 -8.07 -21.90 -9.27
CA LYS A 449 -9.12 -21.73 -8.27
C LYS A 449 -10.08 -20.62 -8.68
N GLY A 450 -11.37 -20.93 -8.82
CA GLY A 450 -12.39 -19.97 -9.26
C GLY A 450 -12.49 -18.72 -8.39
N SER A 451 -12.43 -18.87 -7.06
CA SER A 451 -12.48 -17.74 -6.11
C SER A 451 -11.30 -16.78 -6.26
N LEU A 452 -10.10 -17.29 -6.51
CA LEU A 452 -8.92 -16.46 -6.73
C LEU A 452 -8.94 -15.78 -8.12
N ARG A 453 -9.54 -16.40 -9.12
CA ARG A 453 -9.76 -15.75 -10.43
C ARG A 453 -10.72 -14.57 -10.33
N ALA A 454 -11.78 -14.68 -9.53
CA ALA A 454 -12.68 -13.55 -9.28
C ALA A 454 -11.92 -12.36 -8.66
N ILE A 455 -11.08 -12.62 -7.65
CA ILE A 455 -10.21 -11.60 -7.04
C ILE A 455 -9.25 -10.98 -8.08
N LEU A 456 -8.66 -11.80 -8.96
CA LEU A 456 -7.81 -11.31 -10.03
C LEU A 456 -8.58 -10.42 -11.03
N ALA A 457 -9.81 -10.79 -11.37
CA ALA A 457 -10.66 -9.99 -12.26
C ALA A 457 -11.03 -8.64 -11.65
N ASP A 458 -11.41 -8.63 -10.37
CA ASP A 458 -11.69 -7.39 -9.64
C ASP A 458 -10.45 -6.51 -9.59
N TRP A 459 -9.29 -7.11 -9.29
CA TRP A 459 -8.01 -6.40 -9.29
C TRP A 459 -7.67 -5.82 -10.65
N LEU A 460 -7.82 -6.58 -11.74
CA LEU A 460 -7.56 -6.08 -13.10
C LEU A 460 -8.44 -4.86 -13.44
N GLN A 461 -9.72 -4.88 -13.06
CA GLN A 461 -10.64 -3.76 -13.31
C GLN A 461 -10.35 -2.53 -12.44
N MET A 462 -9.88 -2.74 -11.21
CA MET A 462 -9.64 -1.66 -10.24
C MET A 462 -8.20 -1.11 -10.28
N SER A 463 -7.28 -1.81 -10.93
CA SER A 463 -5.85 -1.48 -10.94
C SER A 463 -5.43 -0.90 -12.28
N GLY A 464 -4.35 -0.13 -12.25
CA GLY A 464 -3.70 0.41 -13.46
C GLY A 464 -3.78 1.92 -13.58
N ASN A 465 -2.91 2.45 -14.43
CA ASN A 465 -2.91 3.85 -14.80
C ASN A 465 -4.14 4.16 -15.67
N ARG A 466 -4.71 5.37 -15.54
CA ARG A 466 -5.84 5.82 -16.38
C ARG A 466 -5.36 6.54 -17.64
N GLU A 467 -4.13 6.26 -18.06
CA GLU A 467 -3.63 6.72 -19.36
C GLU A 467 -4.53 6.14 -20.46
N ILE A 468 -5.05 7.02 -21.30
CA ILE A 468 -6.03 6.66 -22.33
C ILE A 468 -5.27 6.32 -23.62
N TRP A 469 -5.25 5.04 -23.96
CA TRP A 469 -4.67 4.52 -25.18
C TRP A 469 -5.70 4.54 -26.33
N ARG A 470 -5.25 4.85 -27.54
CA ARG A 470 -6.05 4.61 -28.75
C ARG A 470 -5.78 3.19 -29.24
N VAL A 471 -6.80 2.35 -29.28
CA VAL A 471 -6.70 1.01 -29.88
C VAL A 471 -7.10 1.12 -31.35
N SER A 472 -6.19 0.78 -32.26
CA SER A 472 -6.46 0.80 -33.70
C SER A 472 -6.41 -0.61 -34.27
N HIS A 473 -7.41 -0.96 -35.08
CA HIS A 473 -7.42 -2.19 -35.87
C HIS A 473 -6.88 -2.01 -37.30
N ALA A 474 -6.59 -0.76 -37.69
CA ALA A 474 -6.07 -0.41 -39.00
C ALA A 474 -4.68 0.20 -38.91
N THR A 475 -3.87 -0.08 -39.93
CA THR A 475 -2.57 0.55 -40.18
C THR A 475 -2.77 1.94 -40.76
N GLY A 476 -1.80 2.84 -40.58
CA GLY A 476 -1.87 4.21 -41.07
C GLY A 476 -1.69 5.26 -39.98
N TRP A 477 -1.91 6.52 -40.33
CA TRP A 477 -1.79 7.65 -39.40
C TRP A 477 -2.84 7.58 -38.27
N GLN A 478 -2.37 7.55 -37.04
CA GLN A 478 -3.16 7.56 -35.81
C GLN A 478 -2.47 8.46 -34.78
N CYS A 479 -3.21 9.43 -34.23
CA CYS A 479 -2.72 10.34 -33.19
C CYS A 479 -1.35 10.99 -33.49
N GLY A 480 -1.06 11.32 -34.75
CA GLY A 480 0.22 11.96 -35.13
C GLY A 480 1.39 11.00 -35.38
N ALA A 481 1.20 9.68 -35.23
CA ALA A 481 2.18 8.67 -35.63
C ALA A 481 1.60 7.70 -36.67
N TYR A 482 2.45 7.04 -37.45
CA TYR A 482 2.03 6.07 -38.46
C TYR A 482 2.20 4.64 -37.94
N ILE A 483 1.10 3.87 -37.91
CA ILE A 483 1.12 2.45 -37.52
C ILE A 483 1.41 1.58 -38.74
N MET A 484 2.46 0.79 -38.65
CA MET A 484 2.84 -0.20 -39.65
C MET A 484 2.06 -1.52 -39.49
N PRO A 485 1.94 -2.34 -40.55
CA PRO A 485 1.23 -3.63 -40.51
C PRO A 485 1.78 -4.68 -39.55
N ASP A 486 3.05 -4.56 -39.16
CA ASP A 486 3.72 -5.37 -38.14
C ASP A 486 3.54 -4.81 -36.71
N GLY A 487 2.87 -3.66 -36.57
CA GLY A 487 2.64 -2.99 -35.29
C GLY A 487 3.71 -1.97 -34.92
N GLU A 488 4.76 -1.77 -35.73
CA GLU A 488 5.74 -0.71 -35.50
C GLU A 488 5.06 0.67 -35.62
N ILE A 489 5.42 1.61 -34.74
CA ILE A 489 4.89 2.96 -34.71
C ILE A 489 6.00 3.93 -35.12
N ILE A 490 5.81 4.62 -36.25
CA ILE A 490 6.74 5.61 -36.78
C ILE A 490 6.27 7.01 -36.38
N GLY A 491 7.10 7.72 -35.61
CA GLY A 491 6.80 9.04 -35.05
C GLY A 491 6.35 8.97 -33.59
N GLU A 492 6.21 10.13 -32.96
CA GLU A 492 5.73 10.25 -31.57
C GLU A 492 4.24 10.58 -31.57
N PRO A 493 3.36 9.65 -31.18
CA PRO A 493 1.94 9.95 -31.16
C PRO A 493 1.60 10.87 -29.98
N GLU A 494 0.65 11.78 -30.18
CA GLU A 494 0.12 12.70 -29.15
C GLU A 494 -0.48 11.96 -27.94
N ARG A 495 -0.88 10.70 -28.14
CA ARG A 495 -1.37 9.77 -27.10
C ARG A 495 -0.91 8.36 -27.44
N PRO A 496 -0.65 7.47 -26.46
CA PRO A 496 -0.22 6.11 -26.74
C PRO A 496 -1.20 5.39 -27.66
N VAL A 497 -0.68 4.72 -28.69
CA VAL A 497 -1.47 3.98 -29.67
C VAL A 497 -1.07 2.51 -29.61
N LEU A 498 -2.07 1.63 -29.61
CA LEU A 498 -1.86 0.19 -29.65
C LEU A 498 -2.50 -0.38 -30.91
N PHE A 499 -1.73 -1.12 -31.69
CA PHE A 499 -2.24 -1.84 -32.85
C PHE A 499 -2.79 -3.20 -32.42
N SER A 500 -4.08 -3.45 -32.70
CA SER A 500 -4.80 -4.70 -32.41
C SER A 500 -5.34 -5.34 -33.70
N GLY A 501 -4.66 -5.10 -34.83
CA GLY A 501 -5.01 -5.67 -36.12
C GLY A 501 -4.34 -7.02 -36.35
N ARG A 502 -5.10 -8.03 -36.81
CA ARG A 502 -4.52 -9.26 -37.36
C ARG A 502 -4.11 -9.02 -38.81
N SER A 503 -3.07 -8.23 -39.05
CA SER A 503 -2.60 -8.05 -40.42
C SER A 503 -1.79 -9.28 -40.83
N SER A 504 -2.39 -10.16 -41.64
CA SER A 504 -1.68 -11.25 -42.34
C SER A 504 -0.55 -10.73 -43.24
N ALA A 505 -0.50 -9.41 -43.48
CA ALA A 505 0.54 -8.75 -44.26
C ALA A 505 1.81 -8.44 -43.46
N ALA A 506 1.85 -8.56 -42.13
CA ALA A 506 3.04 -8.26 -41.31
C ALA A 506 4.30 -9.02 -41.78
N SER A 507 4.15 -10.30 -42.16
CA SER A 507 5.25 -11.13 -42.69
C SER A 507 5.70 -10.75 -44.12
N GLY A 508 4.94 -9.88 -44.79
CA GLY A 508 5.20 -9.40 -46.15
C GLY A 508 6.04 -8.12 -46.23
N TYR A 509 6.23 -7.40 -45.11
CA TYR A 509 7.06 -6.19 -45.07
C TYR A 509 8.49 -6.53 -44.66
N LYS A 510 9.46 -6.06 -45.45
CA LYS A 510 10.89 -6.19 -45.14
C LYS A 510 11.56 -4.84 -45.37
N VAL A 511 12.37 -4.40 -44.41
CA VAL A 511 13.19 -3.20 -44.55
C VAL A 511 14.32 -3.49 -45.53
N LYS A 512 14.49 -2.65 -46.56
CA LYS A 512 15.60 -2.72 -47.51
C LYS A 512 16.07 -1.32 -47.89
N GLY A 513 17.36 -1.05 -47.67
CA GLY A 513 17.99 0.25 -47.93
C GLY A 513 18.06 1.14 -46.69
N SER A 514 18.52 2.38 -46.87
CA SER A 514 18.57 3.41 -45.82
C SER A 514 17.62 4.57 -46.15
N ALA A 515 17.25 5.36 -45.15
CA ALA A 515 16.44 6.57 -45.35
C ALA A 515 17.10 7.55 -46.35
N GLU A 516 18.43 7.67 -46.31
CA GLU A 516 19.21 8.48 -47.25
C GLU A 516 19.10 7.95 -48.68
N SER A 517 19.25 6.63 -48.86
CA SER A 517 19.09 6.00 -50.17
C SER A 517 17.68 6.20 -50.73
N TRP A 518 16.64 6.07 -49.90
CA TRP A 518 15.27 6.32 -50.32
C TRP A 518 15.03 7.80 -50.69
N ARG A 519 15.53 8.73 -49.88
CA ARG A 519 15.44 10.18 -50.15
C ARG A 519 16.10 10.55 -51.48
N ASP A 520 17.30 10.05 -51.69
CA ASP A 520 18.14 10.45 -52.82
C ASP A 520 17.74 9.74 -54.14
N SER A 521 16.91 8.69 -54.04
CA SER A 521 16.36 7.96 -55.19
C SER A 521 14.85 8.20 -55.37
N VAL A 522 14.01 7.53 -54.58
CA VAL A 522 12.56 7.50 -54.73
C VAL A 522 11.92 8.85 -54.44
N ALA A 523 12.29 9.49 -53.30
CA ALA A 523 11.67 10.77 -52.91
C ALA A 523 12.03 11.90 -53.88
N ARG A 524 13.29 11.93 -54.34
CA ARG A 524 13.75 12.88 -55.37
C ARG A 524 12.92 12.78 -56.65
N LEU A 525 12.52 11.58 -57.06
CA LEU A 525 11.67 11.39 -58.25
C LEU A 525 10.20 11.78 -58.02
N ALA A 526 9.74 11.79 -56.76
CA ALA A 526 8.40 12.23 -56.39
C ALA A 526 8.28 13.75 -56.23
N ALA A 527 9.40 14.48 -56.10
CA ALA A 527 9.41 15.93 -55.95
C ALA A 527 8.79 16.64 -57.16
N GLY A 528 7.72 17.40 -56.93
CA GLY A 528 6.99 18.13 -57.96
C GLY A 528 5.77 17.41 -58.55
N ASN A 529 5.48 16.18 -58.12
CA ASN A 529 4.28 15.42 -58.49
C ASN A 529 3.16 15.57 -57.45
N ASN A 530 2.81 16.82 -57.11
CA ASN A 530 1.64 17.13 -56.27
C ASN A 530 0.39 17.32 -57.11
#